data_AF-I0R7N8-F1
#
_entry.id   AF-I0R7N8-F1
#
_cell.length_a   1.000
_cell.length_b   1.000
_cell.length_c   1.000
_cell.angle_alpha   90.00
_cell.angle_beta   90.00
_cell.angle_gamma   90.00
#
_symmetry.space_group_name_H-M   'P 1'
#
loop_
_entity.id
_entity.type
_entity.pdbx_description
1 polymer ?
#
loop_
_entity_poly.entity_id
_entity_poly.type
_entity_poly.pdbx_seq_one_letter_code
_entity_poly.pdbx_strand_id
1 'polypeptide(L)'
;MKYTVFYKPDGTLVSVVSEQADTDNIKVGTFEVPDGNVIDSIDISGREPAAISHATPMGDMSKIHGELEAINKRIEDINHKRSEETAELRAGILANATLIASTAPNNMATEESDN
;
A
#
# COMPACT_ATOMS: atom_id res chain seq x y z
N MET A 1 24.43 -29.14 27.24
CA MET A 1 23.19 -28.75 26.54
C MET A 1 23.14 -29.52 25.24
N LYS A 2 22.01 -30.11 24.87
CA LYS A 2 21.85 -30.88 23.64
C LYS A 2 20.85 -30.16 22.72
N TYR A 3 21.03 -30.31 21.42
CA TYR A 3 20.20 -29.70 20.40
C TYR A 3 19.85 -30.73 19.35
N THR A 4 18.64 -30.63 18.79
CA THR A 4 18.24 -31.40 17.63
C THR A 4 18.43 -30.53 16.40
N VAL A 5 19.07 -31.09 15.37
CA VAL A 5 19.52 -30.33 14.21
C VAL A 5 18.95 -30.95 12.95
N PHE A 6 18.32 -30.12 12.12
CA PHE A 6 17.92 -30.48 10.77
C PHE A 6 19.04 -30.07 9.81
N TYR A 7 19.69 -31.05 9.18
CA TYR A 7 20.79 -30.83 8.26
C TYR A 7 20.62 -31.71 7.02
N LYS A 8 21.19 -31.26 5.91
CA LYS A 8 21.23 -32.02 4.66
C LYS A 8 22.30 -33.10 4.72
N PRO A 9 22.24 -34.13 3.85
CA PRO A 9 23.29 -35.16 3.79
C PRO A 9 24.70 -34.62 3.50
N ASP A 10 24.81 -33.43 2.90
CA ASP A 10 26.08 -32.73 2.65
C ASP A 10 26.66 -32.00 3.87
N GLY A 11 25.96 -32.03 5.01
CA GLY A 11 26.35 -31.32 6.23
C GLY A 11 25.83 -29.88 6.34
N THR A 12 25.09 -29.37 5.35
CA THR A 12 24.50 -28.03 5.40
C THR A 12 23.41 -27.96 6.47
N LEU A 13 23.54 -27.01 7.38
CA LEU A 13 22.58 -26.74 8.43
C LEU A 13 21.30 -26.07 7.87
N VAL A 14 20.14 -26.61 8.20
CA VAL A 14 18.82 -26.04 7.82
C VAL A 14 18.19 -25.34 9.02
N SER A 15 18.13 -26.01 10.17
CA SER A 15 17.52 -25.46 11.40
C SER A 15 18.06 -26.15 12.65
N VAL A 16 18.07 -25.41 13.76
CA VAL A 16 18.44 -25.91 15.09
C VAL A 16 17.27 -25.70 16.02
N VAL A 17 16.87 -26.75 16.72
CA VAL A 17 15.79 -26.71 17.72
C VAL A 17 16.29 -27.28 19.05
N SER A 18 15.55 -26.96 20.13
CA SER A 18 15.77 -27.57 21.44
C SER A 18 15.69 -29.10 21.36
N GLU A 19 16.41 -29.78 22.26
CA GLU A 19 16.45 -31.26 22.33
C GLU A 19 15.05 -31.87 22.20
N GLN A 20 14.85 -32.62 21.12
CA GLN A 20 13.68 -33.46 20.91
C GLN A 20 13.97 -34.84 21.49
N ALA A 21 13.03 -35.38 22.27
CA ALA A 21 13.21 -36.66 22.95
C ALA A 21 13.26 -37.86 21.99
N ASP A 22 12.62 -37.74 20.82
CA ASP A 22 12.45 -38.82 19.86
C ASP A 22 12.57 -38.27 18.43
N THR A 23 13.78 -38.35 17.88
CA THR A 23 14.08 -37.86 16.54
C THR A 23 13.54 -38.76 15.45
N ASP A 24 13.32 -40.05 15.74
CA ASP A 24 12.90 -41.06 14.76
C ASP A 24 11.41 -40.90 14.40
N ASN A 25 10.63 -40.29 15.30
CA ASN A 25 9.23 -39.95 15.09
C ASN A 25 8.98 -38.56 14.46
N ILE A 26 10.04 -37.83 14.08
CA ILE A 26 9.90 -36.54 13.41
C ILE A 26 9.69 -36.77 11.91
N LYS A 27 8.51 -36.36 11.42
CA LYS A 27 8.19 -36.41 9.98
C LYS A 27 8.51 -35.08 9.32
N VAL A 28 9.11 -35.15 8.14
CA VAL A 28 9.38 -33.99 7.29
C VAL A 28 8.45 -34.05 6.08
N GLY A 29 7.78 -32.95 5.78
CA GLY A 29 6.89 -32.82 4.62
C GLY A 29 6.93 -31.40 4.08
N THR A 30 6.59 -31.26 2.80
CA THR A 30 6.43 -29.97 2.14
C THR A 30 4.96 -29.72 1.92
N PHE A 31 4.47 -28.56 2.35
CA PHE A 31 3.08 -28.16 2.23
C PHE A 31 2.99 -26.81 1.54
N GLU A 32 2.06 -26.68 0.60
CA GLU A 32 1.73 -25.40 0.01
C GLU A 32 0.82 -24.63 0.96
N VAL A 33 1.22 -23.40 1.31
CA VAL A 33 0.41 -22.47 2.10
C VAL A 33 0.26 -21.16 1.36
N PRO A 34 -0.87 -20.44 1.53
CA PRO A 34 -1.03 -19.12 0.94
C PRO A 34 0.04 -18.14 1.41
N ASP A 35 0.42 -17.22 0.52
CA ASP A 35 1.39 -16.16 0.84
C ASP A 35 0.92 -15.34 2.03
N GLY A 36 1.84 -15.09 2.96
CA GLY A 36 1.55 -14.35 4.18
C GLY A 36 0.91 -15.19 5.29
N ASN A 37 0.73 -16.48 5.10
CA ASN A 37 0.29 -17.40 6.16
C ASN A 37 1.48 -18.08 6.87
N VAL A 38 1.26 -18.47 8.12
CA VAL A 38 2.17 -19.31 8.91
C VAL A 38 1.48 -20.64 9.22
N ILE A 39 2.24 -21.74 9.17
CA ILE A 39 1.74 -23.08 9.54
C ILE A 39 1.71 -23.19 11.05
N ASP A 40 0.52 -23.47 11.60
CA ASP A 40 0.33 -23.69 13.04
C ASP A 40 0.40 -25.17 13.40
N SER A 41 -0.20 -26.01 12.57
CA SER A 41 -0.30 -27.45 12.82
C SER A 41 -0.50 -28.22 11.52
N ILE A 42 -0.24 -29.53 11.59
CA ILE A 42 -0.51 -30.47 10.51
C ILE A 42 -1.69 -31.34 10.93
N ASP A 43 -2.77 -31.31 10.15
CA ASP A 43 -3.87 -32.25 10.29
C ASP A 43 -3.44 -33.61 9.72
N ILE A 44 -3.49 -34.64 10.55
CA ILE A 44 -3.18 -36.03 10.20
C ILE A 44 -4.41 -36.95 10.29
N SER A 45 -5.60 -36.39 10.54
CA SER A 45 -6.84 -37.16 10.66
C SER A 45 -7.35 -37.70 9.32
N GLY A 46 -6.94 -37.06 8.22
CA GLY A 46 -7.25 -37.47 6.86
C GLY A 46 -6.34 -38.56 6.30
N ARG A 47 -6.57 -38.93 5.04
CA ARG A 47 -5.67 -39.84 4.29
C ARG A 47 -4.34 -39.18 3.92
N GLU A 48 -4.36 -37.87 3.71
CA GLU A 48 -3.20 -37.05 3.38
C GLU A 48 -3.01 -35.97 4.45
N PRO A 49 -1.78 -35.77 4.95
CA PRO A 49 -1.51 -34.69 5.89
C PRO A 49 -1.78 -33.32 5.24
N ALA A 50 -2.44 -32.42 5.96
CA ALA A 50 -2.75 -31.07 5.47
C ALA A 50 -2.22 -30.01 6.43
N ALA A 51 -1.61 -28.94 5.89
CA ALA A 51 -1.17 -27.83 6.71
C ALA A 51 -2.35 -26.92 7.09
N ILE A 52 -2.57 -26.77 8.39
CA ILE A 52 -3.45 -25.74 8.94
C ILE A 52 -2.61 -24.49 9.12
N SER A 53 -3.01 -23.41 8.45
CA SER A 53 -2.30 -22.13 8.47
C SER A 53 -3.23 -20.97 8.76
N HIS A 54 -2.72 -19.94 9.44
CA HIS A 54 -3.42 -18.68 9.65
C HIS A 54 -2.75 -17.54 8.88
N ALA A 55 -3.52 -16.53 8.48
CA ALA A 55 -2.98 -15.30 7.90
C ALA A 55 -2.23 -14.50 8.96
N THR A 56 -1.02 -14.05 8.64
CA THR A 56 -0.31 -13.09 9.50
C THR A 56 -0.78 -11.67 9.18
N PRO A 57 -0.83 -10.76 10.16
CA PRO A 57 -1.11 -9.34 9.90
C PRO A 57 -0.16 -8.71 8.87
N MET A 58 1.06 -9.25 8.75
CA MET A 58 2.04 -8.84 7.72
C MET A 58 1.68 -9.34 6.31
N GLY A 59 0.97 -10.47 6.18
CA GLY A 59 0.48 -10.96 4.89
C GLY A 59 -0.48 -10.00 4.19
N ASP A 60 -1.24 -9.23 4.98
CA ASP A 60 -2.14 -8.20 4.45
C ASP A 60 -1.42 -6.88 4.10
N MET A 61 -0.15 -6.69 4.51
CA MET A 61 0.59 -5.46 4.19
C MET A 61 0.85 -5.31 2.69
N SER A 62 1.02 -6.40 1.94
CA SER A 62 1.16 -6.35 0.48
C SER A 62 -0.12 -5.85 -0.20
N LYS A 63 -1.30 -6.23 0.32
CA LYS A 63 -2.59 -5.72 -0.17
C LYS A 63 -2.76 -4.24 0.19
N ILE A 64 -2.43 -3.87 1.43
CA ILE A 64 -2.47 -2.48 1.91
C ILE A 64 -1.55 -1.58 1.06
N HIS A 65 -0.36 -2.06 0.70
CA HIS A 65 0.57 -1.30 -0.14
C HIS A 65 0.00 -1.06 -1.55
N GLY A 66 -0.57 -2.09 -2.18
CA GLY A 66 -1.22 -1.96 -3.48
C GLY A 66 -2.42 -1.01 -3.45
N GLU A 67 -3.25 -1.05 -2.40
CA GLU A 67 -4.34 -0.09 -2.22
C GLU A 67 -3.83 1.35 -2.01
N LEU A 68 -2.72 1.51 -1.28
CA LEU A 68 -2.12 2.82 -1.03
C LEU A 68 -1.57 3.46 -2.32
N GLU A 69 -0.91 2.68 -3.18
CA GLU A 69 -0.44 3.15 -4.49
C GLU A 69 -1.61 3.55 -5.40
N ALA A 70 -2.67 2.74 -5.43
CA ALA A 70 -3.87 3.04 -6.20
C ALA A 70 -4.57 4.33 -5.72
N ILE A 71 -4.62 4.55 -4.41
CA ILE A 71 -5.16 5.77 -3.81
C ILE A 71 -4.28 6.98 -4.13
N ASN A 72 -2.96 6.86 -4.01
CA ASN A 72 -2.03 7.95 -4.34
C ASN A 72 -2.18 8.39 -5.80
N LYS A 73 -2.24 7.45 -6.74
CA LYS A 73 -2.46 7.74 -8.16
C LYS A 73 -3.80 8.47 -8.38
N ARG A 74 -4.86 8.02 -7.72
CA ARG A 74 -6.18 8.68 -7.82
C ARG A 74 -6.18 10.09 -7.24
N ILE A 75 -5.42 10.33 -6.17
CA ILE A 75 -5.25 11.67 -5.57
C ILE A 75 -4.48 12.60 -6.52
N GLU A 76 -3.41 12.10 -7.16
CA GLU A 76 -2.66 12.86 -8.16
C GLU A 76 -3.53 13.29 -9.34
N ASP A 77 -4.33 12.35 -9.88
CA ASP A 77 -5.27 12.64 -10.98
C ASP A 77 -6.31 13.71 -10.58
N ILE A 78 -6.86 13.63 -9.37
CA ILE A 78 -7.81 14.63 -8.85
C ILE A 78 -7.14 15.99 -8.69
N ASN A 79 -5.91 16.04 -8.17
CA ASN A 79 -5.18 17.28 -7.99
C ASN A 79 -4.83 17.94 -9.31
N HIS A 80 -4.44 17.15 -10.32
CA HIS A 80 -4.19 17.65 -11.67
C HIS A 80 -5.45 18.29 -12.26
N LYS A 81 -6.56 17.56 -12.25
CA LYS A 81 -7.85 18.05 -12.77
C LYS A 81 -8.32 19.32 -12.04
N ARG A 82 -8.18 19.37 -10.71
CA ARG A 82 -8.51 20.57 -9.93
C ARG A 82 -7.62 21.76 -10.31
N SER A 83 -6.33 21.52 -10.55
CA SER A 83 -5.42 22.58 -10.99
C SER A 83 -5.86 23.18 -12.33
N GLU A 84 -6.23 22.35 -13.30
CA GLU A 84 -6.75 22.81 -14.60
C GLU A 84 -8.05 23.61 -14.44
N GLU A 85 -9.04 23.07 -13.71
CA GLU A 85 -10.32 23.75 -13.46
C GLU A 85 -10.12 25.11 -12.75
N THR A 86 -9.18 25.20 -11.81
CA THR A 86 -8.86 26.47 -11.14
C THR A 86 -8.15 27.47 -12.05
N ALA A 87 -7.34 27.01 -13.00
CA ALA A 87 -6.70 27.87 -13.99
C ALA A 87 -7.74 28.45 -14.96
N GLU A 88 -8.67 27.62 -15.44
CA GLU A 88 -9.78 28.05 -16.28
C GLU A 88 -10.71 29.04 -15.57
N LEU A 89 -11.06 28.77 -14.31
CA LEU A 89 -11.84 29.70 -13.47
C LEU A 89 -11.14 31.06 -13.30
N ARG A 90 -9.83 31.07 -13.00
CA ARG A 90 -9.06 32.31 -12.88
C ARG A 90 -9.02 33.08 -14.21
N ALA A 91 -8.83 32.38 -15.33
CA ALA A 91 -8.84 32.98 -16.66
C ALA A 91 -10.20 33.62 -16.99
N GLY A 92 -11.30 32.92 -16.70
CA GLY A 92 -12.66 33.42 -16.90
C GLY A 92 -12.98 34.66 -16.04
N ILE A 93 -12.57 34.65 -14.76
CA ILE A 93 -12.73 35.82 -13.87
C ILE A 93 -11.94 37.02 -14.41
N LEU A 94 -10.70 36.83 -14.84
CA LEU A 94 -9.86 37.91 -15.37
C LEU A 94 -10.42 38.49 -16.66
N ALA A 95 -10.88 37.63 -17.59
CA ALA A 95 -11.50 38.05 -18.83
C ALA A 95 -12.78 38.88 -18.56
N ASN A 96 -13.64 38.40 -17.66
CA ASN A 96 -14.85 39.13 -17.26
C ASN A 96 -14.52 40.47 -16.58
N ALA A 97 -13.55 40.50 -15.68
CA ALA A 97 -13.11 41.74 -15.02
C ALA A 97 -12.58 42.76 -16.05
N THR A 98 -11.81 42.30 -17.04
CA THR A 98 -11.27 43.16 -18.13
C THR A 98 -12.40 43.73 -19.00
N LEU A 99 -13.39 42.90 -19.35
CA LEU A 99 -14.57 43.35 -20.11
C LEU A 99 -15.37 44.42 -19.34
N ILE A 100 -15.60 44.19 -18.04
CA ILE A 100 -16.26 45.17 -17.16
C ILE A 100 -15.46 46.47 -17.11
N ALA A 101 -14.14 46.42 -16.94
CA ALA A 101 -13.29 47.61 -16.91
C ALA A 101 -13.30 48.37 -18.25
N SER A 102 -13.37 47.67 -19.39
CA SER A 102 -13.41 48.29 -20.72
C SER A 102 -14.77 48.93 -21.07
N THR A 103 -15.84 48.52 -20.39
CA THR A 103 -17.20 49.02 -20.59
C THR A 103 -17.66 49.96 -19.48
N ALA A 104 -16.88 50.09 -18.41
CA ALA A 104 -17.10 51.07 -17.36
C ALA A 104 -16.94 52.49 -17.94
N PRO A 105 -17.91 53.40 -17.69
CA PRO A 105 -17.79 54.78 -18.14
C PRO A 105 -16.56 55.44 -17.50
N ASN A 106 -15.76 56.14 -18.31
CA ASN A 106 -14.66 56.99 -17.85
C ASN A 106 -15.25 58.17 -17.06
N ASN A 107 -15.57 57.97 -15.78
CA ASN A 107 -15.65 59.07 -14.84
C ASN A 107 -14.23 59.43 -14.45
N MET A 108 -13.52 60.09 -15.37
CA MET A 108 -12.43 60.97 -14.98
C MET A 108 -13.11 62.07 -14.16
N ALA A 109 -12.98 61.98 -12.83
CA ALA A 109 -13.12 63.15 -11.99
C ALA A 109 -12.03 64.12 -12.46
N THR A 110 -12.40 65.04 -13.34
CA THR A 110 -11.78 66.35 -13.42
C THR A 110 -11.90 66.96 -12.03
N GLU A 111 -10.86 66.81 -11.21
CA GLU A 111 -10.58 67.80 -10.19
C GLU A 111 -10.24 69.08 -10.94
N GLU A 112 -11.27 69.89 -11.20
CA GLU A 112 -11.08 71.30 -11.56
C GLU A 112 -10.36 71.96 -10.40
N SER A 113 -9.07 72.23 -10.62
CA SER A 113 -8.42 73.40 -10.10
C SER A 113 -9.26 74.63 -10.47
N ASP A 114 -9.74 75.39 -9.49
CA ASP A 114 -9.66 76.84 -9.55
C ASP A 114 -10.09 77.50 -8.22
N ASN A 115 -9.13 78.26 -7.68
CA ASN A 115 -9.23 79.51 -6.90
C ASN A 115 -9.96 79.54 -5.54
#